data_AF-A0A2V2EDS1-F1
#
_entry.id   AF-A0A2V2EDS1-F1
#
_cell.length_a   1.000
_cell.length_b   1.000
_cell.length_c   1.000
_cell.angle_alpha   90.00
_cell.angle_beta   90.00
_cell.angle_gamma   90.00
#
_symmetry.space_group_name_H-M   'P 1'
#
loop_
_entity.id
_entity.type
_entity.pdbx_description
1 polymer ?
#
loop_
_entity_poly.entity_id
_entity_poly.type
_entity_poly.pdbx_seq_one_letter_code
_entity_poly.pdbx_strand_id
1 'polypeptide(L)'
;MPFAKCKVYSDGSHYIAIPPKPQKPWPKKGAKVKKEAPDLEELDDDEAEDCPFDKPAQPVQSVQLSLFDGEKNDDKQGESEEDGSKNEQTCKENEDNTASKPSRKEIFEQLYRKHINDNYKKRKRAIIQGLLPHSKNYDDAKLFTELNLRRKRNNLIARRIRMTRKANLQDFTHFVTLTYSNELHTEESFKKGLGDCLKNLSKRQGWKCMGVWERSPEKQRLHFHGIFYIPEGTMPGQMLDVNDYNFKSHRRRITHQNTYFNGRFGRSDFEEIADDEVLGDAMSYIMKYIEKSGERIVYYGDLPQFFVSDVMENDILCPYGEDGQKFILADTFGCWDEGEYVGQVSKETIAKLPKVN
;
A
#
# COMPACT_ATOMS: atom_id res chain seq x y z
N MET A 1 -21.54 0.11 -31.04
CA MET A 1 -20.69 -0.41 -29.95
C MET A 1 -21.61 -0.85 -28.80
N PRO A 2 -21.33 -1.98 -28.14
CA PRO A 2 -22.19 -2.51 -27.08
C PRO A 2 -21.90 -1.86 -25.70
N PHE A 3 -20.64 -1.64 -25.33
CA PHE A 3 -20.29 -1.06 -24.02
C PHE A 3 -19.35 0.15 -24.16
N ALA A 4 -19.93 1.35 -24.21
CA ALA A 4 -19.16 2.59 -24.29
C ALA A 4 -18.52 3.00 -22.94
N LYS A 5 -17.36 3.65 -23.00
CA LYS A 5 -16.63 4.30 -21.89
C LYS A 5 -16.45 3.40 -20.67
N CYS A 6 -16.05 2.16 -20.92
CA CYS A 6 -15.67 1.20 -19.89
C CYS A 6 -14.36 1.63 -19.21
N LYS A 7 -14.27 1.44 -17.89
CA LYS A 7 -13.00 1.52 -17.17
C LYS A 7 -12.29 0.18 -17.27
N VAL A 8 -11.14 0.13 -17.92
CA VAL A 8 -10.36 -1.11 -18.14
C VAL A 8 -9.09 -1.09 -17.29
N TYR A 9 -8.74 -2.24 -16.70
CA TYR A 9 -7.52 -2.44 -15.93
C TYR A 9 -6.95 -3.86 -16.14
N SER A 10 -5.64 -4.03 -16.00
CA SER A 10 -5.02 -5.36 -15.83
C SER A 10 -5.01 -5.74 -14.35
N ASP A 11 -5.34 -7.00 -14.03
CA ASP A 11 -5.16 -7.57 -12.69
C ASP A 11 -3.82 -8.30 -12.50
N GLY A 12 -3.07 -8.52 -13.59
CA GLY A 12 -1.80 -9.25 -13.64
C GLY A 12 -1.86 -10.49 -14.53
N SER A 13 -3.07 -11.01 -14.76
CA SER A 13 -3.32 -12.13 -15.68
C SER A 13 -4.14 -11.69 -16.89
N HIS A 14 -5.21 -10.90 -16.66
CA HIS A 14 -6.14 -10.50 -17.71
C HIS A 14 -6.54 -9.03 -17.61
N TYR A 15 -7.06 -8.51 -18.74
CA TYR A 15 -7.74 -7.22 -18.76
C TYR A 15 -9.21 -7.39 -18.38
N ILE A 16 -9.67 -6.54 -17.45
CA ILE A 16 -11.04 -6.53 -16.95
C ILE A 16 -11.67 -5.17 -17.24
N ALA A 17 -12.78 -5.19 -17.99
CA ALA A 17 -13.62 -4.02 -18.22
C ALA A 17 -14.69 -3.88 -17.13
N ILE A 18 -14.92 -2.65 -16.68
CA ILE A 18 -16.06 -2.25 -15.85
C ILE A 18 -16.92 -1.28 -16.69
N PRO A 19 -18.08 -1.71 -17.21
CA PRO A 19 -19.00 -0.80 -17.92
C PRO A 19 -19.55 0.28 -16.98
N PRO A 20 -19.88 1.48 -17.50
CA PRO A 20 -20.44 2.56 -16.69
C PRO A 20 -21.86 2.19 -16.22
N LYS A 21 -22.01 1.93 -14.91
CA LYS A 21 -23.34 1.75 -14.31
C LYS A 21 -24.15 3.05 -14.47
N PRO A 22 -25.41 3.02 -14.94
CA PRO A 22 -26.25 4.22 -14.98
C PRO A 22 -26.39 4.81 -13.58
N GLN A 23 -26.31 6.13 -13.45
CA GLN A 23 -26.41 6.79 -12.16
C GLN A 23 -27.80 6.57 -11.55
N LYS A 24 -27.89 5.69 -10.53
CA LYS A 24 -29.06 5.65 -9.66
C LYS A 24 -29.23 7.05 -9.03
N PRO A 25 -30.41 7.68 -9.11
CA PRO A 25 -30.61 9.04 -8.63
C PRO A 25 -30.25 9.13 -7.15
N TRP A 26 -29.52 10.19 -6.77
CA TRP A 26 -29.05 10.35 -5.39
C TRP A 26 -30.23 10.31 -4.41
N PRO A 27 -30.16 9.50 -3.33
CA PRO A 27 -31.18 9.52 -2.30
C PRO A 27 -31.23 10.92 -1.68
N LYS A 28 -32.44 11.52 -1.64
CA LYS A 28 -32.66 12.88 -1.15
C LYS A 28 -32.03 13.07 0.24
N LYS A 29 -31.42 14.23 0.53
CA LYS A 29 -30.86 14.56 1.85
C LYS A 29 -31.88 14.21 2.96
N GLY A 30 -31.47 13.36 3.91
CA GLY A 30 -32.33 12.87 5.00
C GLY A 30 -32.97 11.49 4.76
N ALA A 31 -32.89 10.92 3.55
CA ALA A 31 -33.32 9.55 3.30
C ALA A 31 -32.48 8.55 4.10
N LYS A 32 -33.11 7.89 5.08
CA LYS A 32 -32.51 6.81 5.88
C LYS A 32 -32.33 5.57 4.99
N VAL A 33 -31.22 5.49 4.27
CA VAL A 33 -30.75 4.22 3.69
C VAL A 33 -30.62 3.24 4.86
N LYS A 34 -31.48 2.22 4.89
CA LYS A 34 -31.27 1.08 5.78
C LYS A 34 -29.93 0.47 5.39
N LYS A 35 -28.95 0.56 6.29
CA LYS A 35 -27.87 -0.41 6.26
C LYS A 35 -28.49 -1.70 6.75
N GLU A 36 -28.77 -2.60 5.82
CA GLU A 36 -28.96 -4.00 6.17
C GLU A 36 -27.74 -4.41 7.01
N ALA A 37 -27.99 -5.09 8.12
CA ALA A 37 -26.90 -5.74 8.83
C ALA A 37 -26.31 -6.75 7.83
N PRO A 38 -24.99 -6.71 7.54
CA PRO A 38 -24.40 -7.75 6.72
C PRO A 38 -24.65 -9.07 7.43
N ASP A 39 -25.12 -10.07 6.68
CA ASP A 39 -25.42 -11.35 7.30
C ASP A 39 -24.16 -11.89 7.98
N LEU A 40 -24.35 -12.41 9.18
CA LEU A 40 -23.27 -13.08 9.89
C LEU A 40 -23.20 -14.48 9.32
N GLU A 41 -22.52 -14.60 8.18
CA GLU A 41 -21.96 -15.87 7.75
C GLU A 41 -21.24 -16.48 8.95
N GLU A 42 -21.83 -17.55 9.49
CA GLU A 42 -21.15 -18.44 10.41
C GLU A 42 -20.07 -19.14 9.58
N LEU A 43 -18.93 -18.44 9.42
CA LEU A 43 -17.69 -19.06 8.99
C LEU A 43 -17.44 -20.20 9.96
N ASP A 44 -17.59 -21.43 9.45
CA ASP A 44 -17.15 -22.63 10.15
C ASP A 44 -15.73 -22.37 10.67
N ASP A 45 -15.44 -22.77 11.91
CA ASP A 45 -14.18 -22.39 12.58
C ASP A 45 -12.93 -22.94 11.82
N ASP A 46 -13.14 -23.84 10.86
CA ASP A 46 -12.16 -24.42 9.95
C ASP A 46 -12.13 -23.75 8.53
N GLU A 47 -13.19 -23.05 8.09
CA GLU A 47 -13.19 -22.19 6.89
C GLU A 47 -12.71 -20.75 7.18
N ALA A 48 -12.04 -20.56 8.31
CA ALA A 48 -11.22 -19.38 8.55
C ALA A 48 -9.98 -19.39 7.63
N GLU A 49 -10.17 -19.08 6.34
CA GLU A 49 -9.11 -18.93 5.33
C GLU A 49 -7.84 -18.33 5.95
N ASP A 50 -6.72 -19.06 5.82
CA ASP A 50 -5.41 -18.61 6.32
C ASP A 50 -5.20 -17.13 5.99
N CYS A 51 -5.15 -16.28 7.02
CA CYS A 51 -4.63 -14.94 6.79
C CYS A 51 -3.19 -15.11 6.29
N PRO A 52 -2.71 -14.32 5.30
CA PRO A 52 -1.31 -14.39 4.83
C PRO A 52 -0.25 -14.20 5.93
N PHE A 53 -0.68 -13.77 7.13
CA PHE A 53 0.06 -13.75 8.39
C PHE A 53 0.38 -15.12 9.01
N ASP A 54 -0.50 -16.11 8.88
CA ASP A 54 -0.45 -17.34 9.67
C ASP A 54 0.43 -18.44 9.01
N LYS A 55 0.80 -18.27 7.72
CA LYS A 55 1.76 -19.14 7.03
C LYS A 55 3.22 -18.68 7.29
N PRO A 56 4.14 -19.58 7.70
CA PRO A 56 5.57 -19.27 7.68
C PRO A 56 6.01 -19.04 6.24
N ALA A 57 6.78 -17.97 6.01
CA ALA A 57 7.16 -17.56 4.66
C ALA A 57 8.07 -18.60 3.99
N GLN A 58 7.69 -19.05 2.78
CA GLN A 58 8.64 -19.68 1.88
C GLN A 58 9.58 -18.61 1.28
N PRO A 59 10.84 -18.96 0.98
CA PRO A 59 11.80 -18.00 0.44
C PRO A 59 11.49 -17.67 -1.02
N VAL A 60 10.86 -16.52 -1.24
CA VAL A 60 10.85 -15.85 -2.55
C VAL A 60 12.30 -15.64 -2.98
N GLN A 61 12.68 -16.16 -4.15
CA GLN A 61 14.09 -16.36 -4.52
C GLN A 61 14.61 -15.42 -5.62
N SER A 62 13.70 -14.68 -6.26
CA SER A 62 13.88 -13.88 -7.48
C SER A 62 14.48 -12.50 -7.21
N VAL A 63 14.20 -11.89 -6.05
CA VAL A 63 14.76 -10.59 -5.63
C VAL A 63 15.59 -10.77 -4.36
N GLN A 64 16.85 -10.31 -4.35
CA GLN A 64 17.82 -10.62 -3.29
C GLN A 64 17.63 -9.83 -1.97
N LEU A 65 16.39 -9.53 -1.58
CA LEU A 65 16.03 -8.56 -0.54
C LEU A 65 16.24 -9.02 0.92
N SER A 66 17.50 -9.30 1.28
CA SER A 66 17.98 -9.32 2.67
C SER A 66 19.31 -8.56 2.86
N LEU A 67 19.22 -7.31 3.33
CA LEU A 67 20.38 -6.50 3.74
C LEU A 67 20.14 -5.67 5.02
N PHE A 68 18.91 -5.21 5.26
CA PHE A 68 18.59 -4.29 6.36
C PHE A 68 18.55 -4.93 7.76
N ASP A 69 18.68 -6.25 7.86
CA ASP A 69 18.95 -6.99 9.10
C ASP A 69 20.48 -7.10 9.38
N GLY A 70 21.34 -6.23 8.83
CA GLY A 70 22.75 -6.57 8.60
C GLY A 70 23.83 -5.49 8.75
N GLU A 71 23.69 -4.50 9.65
CA GLU A 71 24.74 -3.48 9.89
C GLU A 71 25.34 -3.56 11.30
N LYS A 72 26.65 -3.77 11.43
CA LYS A 72 27.44 -3.48 12.64
C LYS A 72 27.63 -1.96 12.75
N ASN A 73 27.44 -1.30 13.90
CA ASN A 73 28.29 -1.30 15.10
C ASN A 73 29.69 -0.74 14.84
N ASP A 74 29.80 0.59 14.92
CA ASP A 74 30.83 1.31 15.67
C ASP A 74 30.24 2.67 16.09
N ASP A 75 29.86 2.80 17.37
CA ASP A 75 30.50 3.74 18.31
C ASP A 75 29.77 3.80 19.67
N LYS A 76 30.52 4.15 20.72
CA LYS A 76 30.03 4.56 22.06
C LYS A 76 30.41 6.05 22.22
N GLN A 77 29.88 6.85 23.15
CA GLN A 77 29.35 6.60 24.49
C GLN A 77 28.57 7.86 24.95
N GLY A 78 27.55 7.74 25.81
CA GLY A 78 26.88 8.92 26.38
C GLY A 78 25.57 8.65 27.13
N GLU A 79 25.66 8.45 28.44
CA GLU A 79 24.60 8.74 29.42
C GLU A 79 24.75 10.23 29.81
N SER A 80 23.80 10.97 30.39
CA SER A 80 22.44 10.70 30.91
C SER A 80 21.47 11.81 30.38
N GLU A 81 20.33 12.27 30.96
CA GLU A 81 19.59 12.05 32.21
C GLU A 81 18.09 12.43 32.01
N GLU A 82 17.29 12.56 33.08
CA GLU A 82 15.91 13.06 33.05
C GLU A 82 15.80 14.55 33.44
N ASP A 83 14.90 15.31 32.81
CA ASP A 83 13.71 15.96 33.43
C ASP A 83 13.06 16.91 32.38
N GLY A 84 11.83 17.34 32.62
CA GLY A 84 11.08 18.23 31.72
C GLY A 84 10.76 19.59 32.33
N SER A 85 10.20 20.48 31.51
CA SER A 85 9.21 21.43 32.01
C SER A 85 8.26 21.89 30.89
N LYS A 86 7.15 22.50 31.31
CA LYS A 86 6.07 22.99 30.47
C LYS A 86 6.32 24.44 30.07
N ASN A 87 5.61 24.91 29.04
CA ASN A 87 4.84 26.13 29.23
C ASN A 87 3.59 26.18 28.34
N GLU A 88 2.46 26.51 28.95
CA GLU A 88 1.18 26.77 28.31
C GLU A 88 0.84 28.26 28.50
N GLN A 89 0.22 28.91 27.50
CA GLN A 89 -0.80 29.93 27.74
C GLN A 89 -1.62 30.14 26.46
N THR A 90 -2.78 29.51 26.25
CA THR A 90 -4.13 29.65 26.88
C THR A 90 -4.82 31.02 26.68
N CYS A 91 -5.88 31.00 25.88
CA CYS A 91 -7.21 31.54 26.25
C CYS A 91 -8.19 30.36 26.02
N LYS A 92 -8.89 29.79 27.02
CA LYS A 92 -9.86 30.36 27.97
C LYS A 92 -11.08 30.98 27.24
N GLU A 93 -12.33 30.60 27.53
CA GLU A 93 -12.81 29.58 28.49
C GLU A 93 -14.25 29.14 28.16
N ASN A 94 -14.58 27.88 28.49
CA ASN A 94 -15.92 27.43 28.86
C ASN A 94 -15.77 25.99 29.37
N GLU A 95 -15.86 25.81 30.68
CA GLU A 95 -15.55 24.53 31.34
C GLU A 95 -16.76 23.59 31.30
N ASP A 96 -16.54 22.36 30.84
CA ASP A 96 -17.35 21.23 31.27
C ASP A 96 -16.45 19.98 31.35
N ASN A 97 -16.18 19.52 32.57
CA ASN A 97 -15.01 18.69 32.88
C ASN A 97 -15.25 17.20 32.56
N THR A 98 -15.24 16.85 31.27
CA THR A 98 -15.24 15.46 30.81
C THR A 98 -13.95 15.11 30.06
N ALA A 99 -13.04 14.41 30.76
CA ALA A 99 -11.94 13.71 30.11
C ALA A 99 -12.51 12.76 29.04
N SER A 100 -12.27 13.08 27.76
CA SER A 100 -12.96 12.45 26.63
C SER A 100 -12.68 10.94 26.60
N LYS A 101 -13.68 10.14 26.98
CA LYS A 101 -13.57 8.68 27.02
C LYS A 101 -13.37 8.18 25.58
N PRO A 102 -12.27 7.46 25.27
CA PRO A 102 -11.97 7.03 23.91
C PRO A 102 -13.12 6.19 23.36
N SER A 103 -13.50 6.42 22.11
CA SER A 103 -14.63 5.72 21.51
C SER A 103 -14.35 4.21 21.40
N ARG A 104 -15.40 3.37 21.37
CA ARG A 104 -15.26 1.91 21.10
C ARG A 104 -14.42 1.63 19.85
N LYS A 105 -14.41 2.55 18.88
CA LYS A 105 -13.60 2.48 17.66
C LYS A 105 -12.12 2.83 17.91
N GLU A 106 -11.80 3.85 18.71
CA GLU A 106 -10.39 4.11 19.11
C GLU A 106 -9.83 2.95 19.93
N ILE A 107 -10.59 2.43 20.89
CA ILE A 107 -10.20 1.27 21.71
C ILE A 107 -9.94 0.05 20.80
N PHE A 108 -10.82 -0.23 19.83
CA PHE A 108 -10.57 -1.26 18.81
C PHE A 108 -9.27 -1.01 18.02
N GLU A 109 -9.03 0.22 17.53
CA GLU A 109 -7.83 0.52 16.73
C GLU A 109 -6.54 0.43 17.57
N GLN A 110 -6.57 0.75 18.86
CA GLN A 110 -5.47 0.56 19.81
C GLN A 110 -5.20 -0.93 20.08
N LEU A 111 -6.23 -1.71 20.43
CA LEU A 111 -6.10 -3.15 20.69
C LEU A 111 -5.66 -3.91 19.42
N TYR A 112 -6.18 -3.53 18.25
CA TYR A 112 -5.79 -4.10 16.96
C TYR A 112 -4.30 -3.86 16.67
N ARG A 113 -3.76 -2.67 16.97
CA ARG A 113 -2.32 -2.37 16.84
C ARG A 113 -1.49 -3.18 17.83
N LYS A 114 -1.89 -3.22 19.11
CA LYS A 114 -1.18 -3.96 20.17
C LYS A 114 -1.04 -5.45 19.84
N HIS A 115 -2.09 -6.04 19.26
CA HIS A 115 -2.17 -7.46 18.92
C HIS A 115 -1.95 -7.74 17.42
N ILE A 116 -1.34 -6.83 16.65
CA ILE A 116 -1.24 -6.98 15.19
C ILE A 116 -0.45 -8.24 14.77
N ASN A 117 0.58 -8.59 15.52
CA ASN A 117 1.43 -9.78 15.31
C ASN A 117 0.89 -11.06 15.96
N ASP A 118 -0.24 -11.01 16.68
CA ASP A 118 -0.89 -12.21 17.19
C ASP A 118 -1.72 -12.89 16.08
N ASN A 119 -1.74 -14.23 16.09
CA ASN A 119 -2.58 -15.03 15.18
C ASN A 119 -4.06 -14.63 15.30
N TYR A 120 -4.83 -14.89 14.24
CA TYR A 120 -6.22 -14.40 14.15
C TYR A 120 -7.07 -14.78 15.38
N LYS A 121 -7.05 -16.04 15.81
CA LYS A 121 -7.87 -16.54 16.92
C LYS A 121 -7.44 -15.99 18.28
N LYS A 122 -6.17 -15.58 18.48
CA LYS A 122 -5.69 -14.87 19.69
C LYS A 122 -6.04 -13.38 19.64
N ARG A 123 -5.77 -12.70 18.53
CA ARG A 123 -6.08 -11.29 18.28
C ARG A 123 -7.58 -11.00 18.46
N LYS A 124 -8.46 -11.84 17.90
CA LYS A 124 -9.93 -11.72 18.05
C LYS A 124 -10.35 -11.78 19.53
N ARG A 125 -9.84 -12.76 20.30
CA ARG A 125 -10.15 -12.91 21.73
C ARG A 125 -9.68 -11.72 22.56
N ALA A 126 -8.44 -11.25 22.36
CA ALA A 126 -7.90 -10.11 23.10
C ALA A 126 -8.68 -8.80 22.83
N ILE A 127 -9.11 -8.57 21.59
CA ILE A 127 -9.92 -7.39 21.23
C ILE A 127 -11.31 -7.46 21.87
N ILE A 128 -11.97 -8.62 21.86
CA ILE A 128 -13.28 -8.79 22.53
C ILE A 128 -13.17 -8.53 24.04
N GLN A 129 -12.15 -9.10 24.70
CA GLN A 129 -11.92 -8.90 26.14
C GLN A 129 -11.67 -7.42 26.47
N GLY A 130 -10.85 -6.71 25.70
CA GLY A 130 -10.59 -5.28 25.91
C GLY A 130 -11.77 -4.35 25.57
N LEU A 131 -12.71 -4.79 24.74
CA LEU A 131 -13.94 -4.06 24.43
C LEU A 131 -15.11 -4.36 25.38
N LEU A 132 -15.05 -5.45 26.14
CA LEU A 132 -16.14 -5.87 27.03
C LEU A 132 -16.53 -4.79 28.07
N PRO A 133 -15.61 -4.07 28.74
CA PRO A 133 -15.97 -2.98 29.68
C PRO A 133 -16.63 -1.76 29.02
N HIS A 134 -16.65 -1.71 27.68
CA HIS A 134 -17.19 -0.62 26.88
C HIS A 134 -18.33 -1.09 25.95
N SER A 135 -18.88 -2.29 26.20
CA SER A 135 -19.94 -2.93 25.42
C SER A 135 -21.09 -3.34 26.35
N LYS A 136 -22.31 -3.53 25.83
CA LYS A 136 -23.49 -3.88 26.63
C LYS A 136 -23.41 -5.28 27.25
N ASN A 137 -22.88 -6.22 26.49
CA ASN A 137 -22.71 -7.62 26.82
C ASN A 137 -21.59 -8.22 25.96
N TYR A 138 -21.33 -9.52 26.11
CA TYR A 138 -20.34 -10.24 25.30
C TYR A 138 -20.67 -10.19 23.80
N ASP A 139 -21.94 -10.31 23.42
CA ASP A 139 -22.35 -10.40 22.02
C ASP A 139 -22.19 -9.06 21.28
N ASP A 140 -22.48 -7.93 21.93
CA ASP A 140 -22.17 -6.58 21.43
C ASP A 140 -20.65 -6.38 21.29
N ALA A 141 -19.83 -6.96 22.16
CA ALA A 141 -18.37 -6.92 22.02
C ALA A 141 -17.87 -7.82 20.85
N LYS A 142 -18.43 -9.03 20.71
CA LYS A 142 -18.15 -9.98 19.62
C LYS A 142 -18.51 -9.36 18.27
N LEU A 143 -19.76 -8.95 18.10
CA LEU A 143 -20.30 -8.35 16.87
C LEU A 143 -19.53 -7.09 16.46
N PHE A 144 -19.28 -6.17 17.40
CA PHE A 144 -18.49 -4.97 17.10
C PHE A 144 -17.06 -5.31 16.68
N THR A 145 -16.45 -6.34 17.28
CA THR A 145 -15.11 -6.81 16.89
C THR A 145 -15.13 -7.40 15.48
N GLU A 146 -16.07 -8.29 15.18
CA GLU A 146 -16.17 -8.99 13.89
C GLU A 146 -16.44 -8.03 12.73
N LEU A 147 -17.39 -7.10 12.89
CA LEU A 147 -17.65 -6.05 11.90
C LEU A 147 -16.42 -5.15 11.66
N ASN A 148 -15.63 -4.86 12.70
CA ASN A 148 -14.40 -4.08 12.56
C ASN A 148 -13.22 -4.88 11.99
N LEU A 149 -13.15 -6.19 12.20
CA LEU A 149 -12.20 -7.09 11.54
C LEU A 149 -12.55 -7.28 10.06
N ARG A 150 -13.83 -7.48 9.69
CA ARG A 150 -14.31 -7.49 8.30
C ARG A 150 -14.02 -6.13 7.62
N ARG A 151 -14.23 -5.01 8.33
CA ARG A 151 -13.76 -3.67 7.89
C ARG A 151 -12.25 -3.64 7.63
N LYS A 152 -11.41 -4.23 8.47
CA LYS A 152 -9.94 -4.26 8.26
C LYS A 152 -9.58 -5.10 7.03
N ARG A 153 -10.09 -6.33 6.91
CA ARG A 153 -9.90 -7.24 5.75
C ARG A 153 -10.30 -6.54 4.44
N ASN A 154 -11.50 -5.97 4.38
CA ASN A 154 -12.00 -5.33 3.16
C ASN A 154 -11.20 -4.07 2.78
N ASN A 155 -10.73 -3.28 3.76
CA ASN A 155 -9.85 -2.14 3.49
C ASN A 155 -8.47 -2.56 2.98
N LEU A 156 -7.93 -3.70 3.44
CA LEU A 156 -6.68 -4.26 2.95
C LEU A 156 -6.83 -4.75 1.50
N ILE A 157 -7.86 -5.54 1.21
CA ILE A 157 -8.18 -6.01 -0.16
C ILE A 157 -8.34 -4.81 -1.11
N ALA A 158 -9.07 -3.77 -0.70
CA ALA A 158 -9.24 -2.56 -1.49
C ALA A 158 -7.95 -1.71 -1.66
N ARG A 159 -6.94 -1.86 -0.79
CA ARG A 159 -5.59 -1.31 -1.00
C ARG A 159 -4.79 -2.16 -1.99
N ARG A 160 -4.82 -3.49 -1.87
CA ARG A 160 -4.12 -4.43 -2.76
C ARG A 160 -4.59 -4.26 -4.21
N ILE A 161 -5.90 -4.34 -4.45
CA ILE A 161 -6.50 -4.11 -5.77
C ILE A 161 -6.13 -2.74 -6.35
N ARG A 162 -6.10 -1.68 -5.52
CA ARG A 162 -5.72 -0.32 -5.95
C ARG A 162 -4.24 -0.22 -6.35
N MET A 163 -3.36 -0.91 -5.63
CA MET A 163 -1.94 -0.98 -5.94
C MET A 163 -1.71 -1.73 -7.25
N THR A 164 -2.25 -2.95 -7.38
CA THR A 164 -2.12 -3.77 -8.59
C THR A 164 -2.58 -3.02 -9.84
N ARG A 165 -3.78 -2.43 -9.81
CA ARG A 165 -4.30 -1.61 -10.92
C ARG A 165 -3.44 -0.40 -11.32
N LYS A 166 -2.69 0.17 -10.37
CA LYS A 166 -1.78 1.29 -10.64
C LYS A 166 -0.46 0.81 -11.22
N ALA A 167 0.11 -0.24 -10.63
CA ALA A 167 1.39 -0.82 -11.02
C ALA A 167 1.32 -1.45 -12.42
N ASN A 168 0.33 -2.29 -12.69
CA ASN A 168 0.15 -2.96 -13.98
C ASN A 168 -0.27 -2.01 -15.13
N LEU A 169 -0.34 -0.69 -14.84
CA LEU A 169 -0.61 0.39 -15.79
C LEU A 169 0.62 1.32 -15.95
N GLN A 170 1.75 1.02 -15.27
CA GLN A 170 3.04 1.70 -15.42
C GLN A 170 4.16 0.70 -15.73
N ASP A 171 5.22 1.23 -16.30
CA ASP A 171 6.50 0.54 -16.46
C ASP A 171 7.41 0.89 -15.27
N PHE A 172 7.25 0.20 -14.14
CA PHE A 172 8.15 0.40 -12.99
C PHE A 172 9.50 -0.28 -13.25
N THR A 173 10.59 0.48 -13.21
CA THR A 173 11.94 0.04 -13.61
C THR A 173 12.88 -0.24 -12.44
N HIS A 174 12.58 0.25 -11.24
CA HIS A 174 13.45 0.06 -10.06
C HIS A 174 12.63 -0.24 -8.80
N PHE A 175 13.10 -1.18 -7.98
CA PHE A 175 12.77 -1.26 -6.56
C PHE A 175 13.82 -0.49 -5.78
N VAL A 176 13.39 0.41 -4.90
CA VAL A 176 14.28 1.35 -4.22
C VAL A 176 14.05 1.28 -2.71
N THR A 177 15.14 1.16 -1.96
CA THR A 177 15.14 1.32 -0.50
C THR A 177 15.97 2.53 -0.10
N LEU A 178 15.38 3.41 0.71
CA LEU A 178 16.02 4.62 1.23
C LEU A 178 16.03 4.58 2.76
N THR A 179 17.22 4.73 3.35
CA THR A 179 17.47 4.63 4.80
C THR A 179 18.18 5.89 5.27
N TYR A 180 17.59 6.65 6.21
CA TYR A 180 18.21 7.91 6.62
C TYR A 180 19.44 7.73 7.53
N SER A 181 20.37 8.68 7.48
CA SER A 181 21.39 8.85 8.53
C SER A 181 20.86 9.77 9.63
N ASN A 182 21.03 9.35 10.89
CA ASN A 182 20.72 10.18 12.07
C ASN A 182 21.53 11.50 12.08
N GLU A 183 22.67 11.55 11.39
CA GLU A 183 23.52 12.75 11.27
C GLU A 183 22.88 13.82 10.37
N LEU A 184 22.07 13.40 9.39
CA LEU A 184 21.43 14.27 8.40
C LEU A 184 19.97 14.60 8.75
N HIS A 185 19.28 13.68 9.44
CA HIS A 185 17.83 13.72 9.57
C HIS A 185 17.29 13.13 10.88
N THR A 186 16.13 13.66 11.27
CA THR A 186 15.17 12.98 12.16
C THR A 186 14.11 12.27 11.32
N GLU A 187 13.33 11.34 11.90
CA GLU A 187 12.24 10.68 11.15
C GLU A 187 11.27 11.67 10.47
N GLU A 188 10.95 12.78 11.14
CA GLU A 188 10.04 13.79 10.60
C GLU A 188 10.68 14.57 9.44
N SER A 189 11.95 14.99 9.59
CA SER A 189 12.63 15.73 8.53
C SER A 189 12.99 14.84 7.34
N PHE A 190 13.22 13.53 7.56
CA PHE A 190 13.34 12.55 6.47
C PHE A 190 12.00 12.33 5.75
N LYS A 191 10.90 12.05 6.48
CA LYS A 191 9.56 11.87 5.91
C LYS A 191 9.13 13.07 5.04
N LYS A 192 9.37 14.28 5.54
CA LYS A 192 9.09 15.51 4.81
C LYS A 192 10.07 15.73 3.64
N GLY A 193 11.36 15.65 3.90
CA GLY A 193 12.42 15.95 2.93
C GLY A 193 12.41 15.01 1.72
N LEU A 194 12.30 13.71 1.96
CA LEU A 194 12.16 12.73 0.88
C LEU A 194 10.81 12.91 0.16
N GLY A 195 9.72 13.12 0.92
CA GLY A 195 8.40 13.30 0.32
C GLY A 195 8.28 14.52 -0.60
N ASP A 196 8.88 15.66 -0.24
CA ASP A 196 8.97 16.81 -1.12
C ASP A 196 10.00 16.62 -2.25
N CYS A 197 11.05 15.81 -2.07
CA CYS A 197 11.98 15.44 -3.14
C CYS A 197 11.30 14.60 -4.23
N LEU A 198 10.66 13.48 -3.86
CA LEU A 198 9.94 12.60 -4.80
C LEU A 198 8.81 13.33 -5.53
N LYS A 199 8.07 14.18 -4.83
CA LYS A 199 7.04 15.07 -5.39
C LYS A 199 7.59 16.09 -6.39
N ASN A 200 8.82 16.58 -6.20
CA ASN A 200 9.48 17.50 -7.13
C ASN A 200 10.09 16.76 -8.34
N LEU A 201 10.76 15.62 -8.13
CA LEU A 201 11.23 14.76 -9.22
C LEU A 201 10.06 14.33 -10.11
N SER A 202 8.95 13.89 -9.50
CA SER A 202 7.74 13.51 -10.22
C SER A 202 7.16 14.65 -11.07
N LYS A 203 7.05 15.86 -10.50
CA LYS A 203 6.53 17.04 -11.21
C LYS A 203 7.45 17.59 -12.31
N ARG A 204 8.76 17.41 -12.20
CA ARG A 204 9.76 18.06 -13.09
C ARG A 204 10.43 17.10 -14.07
N GLN A 205 10.47 15.82 -13.73
CA GLN A 205 11.21 14.77 -14.44
C GLN A 205 10.34 13.54 -14.75
N GLY A 206 9.01 13.62 -14.56
CA GLY A 206 8.07 12.54 -14.92
C GLY A 206 8.16 11.27 -14.07
N TRP A 207 8.92 11.27 -12.96
CA TRP A 207 9.04 10.12 -12.05
C TRP A 207 7.67 9.68 -11.52
N LYS A 208 7.49 8.37 -11.37
CA LYS A 208 6.33 7.79 -10.67
C LYS A 208 6.84 6.90 -9.55
N CYS A 209 6.22 6.93 -8.38
CA CYS A 209 6.65 6.14 -7.22
C CYS A 209 5.45 5.65 -6.41
N MET A 210 5.51 4.39 -5.99
CA MET A 210 4.59 3.76 -5.05
C MET A 210 5.39 3.08 -3.95
N GLY A 211 5.18 3.50 -2.69
CA GLY A 211 5.99 2.97 -1.58
C GLY A 211 5.35 3.08 -0.21
N VAL A 212 6.04 2.54 0.78
CA VAL A 212 5.60 2.41 2.17
C VAL A 212 6.73 2.80 3.12
N TRP A 213 6.34 3.37 4.25
CA TRP A 213 7.25 3.66 5.37
C TRP A 213 7.28 2.47 6.33
N GLU A 214 8.46 2.01 6.71
CA GLU A 214 8.67 0.91 7.65
C GLU A 214 9.72 1.28 8.71
N ARG A 215 9.69 0.65 9.88
CA ARG A 215 10.81 0.64 10.83
C ARG A 215 11.45 -0.75 10.90
N SER A 216 12.77 -0.83 10.77
CA SER A 216 13.50 -2.11 10.78
C SER A 216 13.29 -2.90 12.09
N PRO A 217 13.18 -4.24 12.06
CA PRO A 217 12.88 -5.03 13.26
C PRO A 217 13.90 -4.82 14.39
N GLU A 218 15.20 -4.97 14.08
CA GLU A 218 16.29 -4.91 15.07
C GLU A 218 16.60 -3.49 15.55
N LYS A 219 16.70 -2.51 14.62
CA LYS A 219 17.19 -1.15 14.92
C LYS A 219 16.11 -0.07 15.02
N GLN A 220 14.86 -0.37 14.66
CA GLN A 220 13.73 0.57 14.58
C GLN A 220 13.99 1.83 13.72
N ARG A 221 15.07 1.86 12.92
CA ARG A 221 15.34 2.96 11.97
C ARG A 221 14.24 2.97 10.93
N LEU A 222 13.81 4.17 10.55
CA LEU A 222 12.82 4.38 9.51
C LEU A 222 13.44 4.20 8.11
N HIS A 223 12.79 3.37 7.29
CA HIS A 223 13.10 3.11 5.90
C HIS A 223 11.91 3.51 5.02
N PHE A 224 12.20 3.84 3.76
CA PHE A 224 11.19 3.93 2.70
C PHE A 224 11.48 2.85 1.64
N HIS A 225 10.53 1.96 1.42
CA HIS A 225 10.58 0.95 0.37
C HIS A 225 9.56 1.30 -0.72
N GLY A 226 9.94 1.26 -1.99
CA GLY A 226 9.00 1.55 -3.08
C GLY A 226 9.43 1.06 -4.45
N ILE A 227 8.45 0.94 -5.35
CA ILE A 227 8.66 0.73 -6.78
C ILE A 227 8.60 2.07 -7.51
N PHE A 228 9.51 2.26 -8.45
CA PHE A 228 9.84 3.55 -9.08
C PHE A 228 9.91 3.40 -10.60
N TYR A 229 9.34 4.36 -11.31
CA TYR A 229 9.61 4.61 -12.72
C TYR A 229 10.48 5.85 -12.80
N ILE A 230 11.69 5.66 -13.31
CA ILE A 230 12.72 6.68 -13.46
C ILE A 230 12.99 6.81 -14.96
N PRO A 231 12.52 7.89 -15.63
CA PRO A 231 12.81 8.12 -17.03
C PRO A 231 14.31 8.26 -17.30
N GLU A 232 14.75 7.79 -18.45
CA GLU A 232 16.16 7.80 -18.86
C GLU A 232 16.77 9.22 -18.77
N GLY A 233 18.04 9.30 -18.33
CA GLY A 233 18.74 10.57 -18.14
C GLY A 233 18.25 11.45 -16.98
N THR A 234 17.17 11.09 -16.28
CA THR A 234 16.62 11.90 -15.17
C THR A 234 17.12 11.52 -13.78
N MET A 235 17.92 10.46 -13.65
CA MET A 235 18.54 10.05 -12.39
C MET A 235 19.50 11.14 -11.88
N PRO A 236 19.26 11.73 -10.70
CA PRO A 236 20.16 12.75 -10.15
C PRO A 236 21.44 12.13 -9.60
N GLY A 237 22.57 12.84 -9.68
CA GLY A 237 23.85 12.35 -9.17
C GLY A 237 24.48 11.28 -10.05
N GLN A 238 25.08 10.27 -9.42
CA GLN A 238 25.74 9.14 -10.06
C GLN A 238 25.38 7.85 -9.31
N MET A 239 25.26 6.74 -10.06
CA MET A 239 25.16 5.40 -9.47
C MET A 239 26.55 4.89 -9.08
N LEU A 240 26.63 4.12 -7.99
CA LEU A 240 27.84 3.55 -7.43
C LEU A 240 27.62 2.09 -7.00
N ASP A 241 28.47 1.20 -7.50
CA ASP A 241 28.43 -0.24 -7.22
C ASP A 241 29.19 -0.58 -5.94
N VAL A 242 28.52 -0.46 -4.80
CA VAL A 242 29.13 -0.69 -3.48
C VAL A 242 29.12 -2.19 -3.17
N ASN A 243 30.33 -2.77 -3.12
CA ASN A 243 30.58 -4.19 -2.87
C ASN A 243 30.62 -4.48 -1.36
N ASP A 244 29.46 -4.77 -0.77
CA ASP A 244 29.34 -5.17 0.64
C ASP A 244 29.57 -6.68 0.83
N TYR A 245 30.13 -7.08 1.97
CA TYR A 245 30.19 -8.47 2.39
C TYR A 245 29.13 -8.75 3.47
N ASN A 246 28.07 -9.48 3.11
CA ASN A 246 27.00 -9.81 4.05
C ASN A 246 27.43 -10.96 4.97
N PHE A 247 27.79 -10.60 6.20
CA PHE A 247 28.23 -11.55 7.24
C PHE A 247 27.15 -12.54 7.71
N LYS A 248 25.85 -12.27 7.51
CA LYS A 248 24.76 -13.23 7.83
C LYS A 248 24.57 -14.28 6.73
N SER A 249 24.87 -13.97 5.46
CA SER A 249 24.72 -14.91 4.33
C SER A 249 26.05 -15.45 3.77
N HIS A 250 27.19 -14.97 4.29
CA HIS A 250 28.56 -15.26 3.84
C HIS A 250 28.84 -14.99 2.35
N ARG A 251 28.06 -14.10 1.72
CA ARG A 251 28.18 -13.73 0.30
C ARG A 251 28.58 -12.27 0.14
N ARG A 252 29.38 -11.99 -0.89
CA ARG A 252 29.52 -10.64 -1.44
C ARG A 252 28.20 -10.27 -2.14
N ARG A 253 27.79 -9.00 -2.02
CA ARG A 253 26.65 -8.43 -2.74
C ARG A 253 27.03 -7.05 -3.25
N ILE A 254 26.67 -6.76 -4.49
CA ILE A 254 26.72 -5.42 -5.06
C ILE A 254 25.41 -4.72 -4.66
N THR A 255 25.51 -3.48 -4.21
CA THR A 255 24.37 -2.57 -3.99
C THR A 255 24.55 -1.36 -4.89
N HIS A 256 23.52 -1.00 -5.65
CA HIS A 256 23.61 0.10 -6.61
C HIS A 256 23.09 1.36 -5.91
N GLN A 257 23.99 2.07 -5.26
CA GLN A 257 23.68 3.24 -4.46
C GLN A 257 23.74 4.50 -5.30
N ASN A 258 23.04 5.56 -4.90
CA ASN A 258 23.04 6.82 -5.63
C ASN A 258 23.66 7.95 -4.79
N THR A 259 24.64 8.69 -5.35
CA THR A 259 25.37 9.76 -4.62
C THR A 259 24.46 10.90 -4.16
N TYR A 260 23.44 11.27 -4.94
CA TYR A 260 22.52 12.35 -4.61
C TYR A 260 21.58 11.98 -3.45
N PHE A 261 21.06 10.74 -3.42
CA PHE A 261 20.24 10.27 -2.30
C PHE A 261 21.09 9.99 -1.06
N ASN A 262 22.28 9.36 -1.22
CA ASN A 262 23.22 9.11 -0.13
C ASN A 262 23.62 10.40 0.60
N GLY A 263 24.10 11.41 -0.13
CA GLY A 263 24.56 12.67 0.46
C GLY A 263 23.43 13.58 0.97
N ARG A 264 22.16 13.33 0.60
CA ARG A 264 21.02 14.15 0.99
C ARG A 264 20.17 13.55 2.12
N PHE A 265 20.06 12.23 2.18
CA PHE A 265 19.17 11.54 3.11
C PHE A 265 19.90 10.49 3.95
N GLY A 266 20.80 9.73 3.32
CA GLY A 266 21.43 8.53 3.86
C GLY A 266 21.34 7.38 2.84
N ARG A 267 21.85 6.20 3.24
CA ARG A 267 22.01 5.01 2.40
C ARG A 267 20.79 4.74 1.50
N SER A 268 21.04 4.74 0.20
CA SER A 268 20.10 4.36 -0.86
C SER A 268 20.56 3.07 -1.56
N ASP A 269 19.61 2.29 -2.04
CA ASP A 269 19.85 1.08 -2.83
C ASP A 269 18.76 0.97 -3.90
N PHE A 270 19.16 0.76 -5.15
CA PHE A 270 18.31 0.71 -6.34
C PHE A 270 18.50 -0.63 -7.04
N GLU A 271 17.53 -1.52 -6.95
CA GLU A 271 17.51 -2.80 -7.65
C GLU A 271 16.65 -2.68 -8.91
N GLU A 272 17.15 -3.16 -10.06
CA GLU A 272 16.43 -3.11 -11.33
C GLU A 272 15.26 -4.10 -11.36
N ILE A 273 14.13 -3.68 -11.94
CA ILE A 273 12.97 -4.52 -12.20
C ILE A 273 13.04 -4.93 -13.68
N ALA A 274 13.57 -6.12 -13.93
CA ALA A 274 13.80 -6.63 -15.29
C ALA A 274 12.52 -7.11 -16.00
N ASP A 275 11.52 -7.58 -15.23
CA ASP A 275 10.32 -8.24 -15.73
C ASP A 275 9.12 -8.13 -14.75
N ASP A 276 7.97 -8.63 -15.19
CA ASP A 276 6.71 -8.60 -14.42
C ASP A 276 6.70 -9.57 -13.21
N GLU A 277 7.59 -10.56 -13.14
CA GLU A 277 7.73 -11.47 -11.98
C GLU A 277 8.47 -10.74 -10.83
N VAL A 278 9.60 -10.10 -11.14
CA VAL A 278 10.33 -9.22 -10.21
C VAL A 278 9.44 -8.06 -9.75
N LEU A 279 8.59 -7.51 -10.63
CA LEU A 279 7.58 -6.51 -10.24
C LEU A 279 6.54 -7.08 -9.27
N GLY A 280 6.03 -8.29 -9.54
CA GLY A 280 5.09 -9.00 -8.67
C GLY A 280 5.64 -9.26 -7.27
N ASP A 281 6.92 -9.62 -7.17
CA ASP A 281 7.63 -9.80 -5.91
C ASP A 281 7.85 -8.47 -5.17
N ALA A 282 8.34 -7.44 -5.86
CA ALA A 282 8.51 -6.10 -5.30
C ALA A 282 7.18 -5.52 -4.77
N MET A 283 6.08 -5.76 -5.48
CA MET A 283 4.73 -5.41 -5.01
C MET A 283 4.29 -6.23 -3.80
N SER A 284 4.59 -7.53 -3.77
CA SER A 284 4.25 -8.42 -2.65
C SER A 284 5.05 -8.08 -1.39
N TYR A 285 6.30 -7.66 -1.55
CA TYR A 285 7.17 -7.12 -0.50
C TYR A 285 6.58 -5.83 0.12
N ILE A 286 6.08 -4.91 -0.70
CA ILE A 286 5.37 -3.71 -0.22
C ILE A 286 4.04 -4.08 0.48
N MET A 287 3.28 -5.05 -0.05
CA MET A 287 2.04 -5.53 0.57
C MET A 287 2.25 -6.08 1.99
N LYS A 288 3.25 -6.94 2.16
CA LYS A 288 3.67 -7.53 3.45
C LYS A 288 3.83 -6.49 4.56
N TYR A 289 4.29 -5.27 4.24
CA TYR A 289 4.46 -4.20 5.22
C TYR A 289 3.21 -3.35 5.45
N ILE A 290 2.34 -3.18 4.46
CA ILE A 290 0.99 -2.62 4.68
C ILE A 290 0.20 -3.52 5.63
N GLU A 291 0.34 -4.84 5.51
CA GLU A 291 -0.30 -5.83 6.37
C GLU A 291 0.25 -5.81 7.80
N LYS A 292 1.58 -5.72 7.96
CA LYS A 292 2.25 -5.75 9.27
C LYS A 292 2.21 -4.43 10.05
N SER A 293 2.45 -3.29 9.40
CA SER A 293 2.47 -1.97 10.06
C SER A 293 1.09 -1.31 10.12
N GLY A 294 0.20 -1.65 9.19
CA GLY A 294 -1.06 -0.93 8.95
C GLY A 294 -0.89 0.42 8.25
N GLU A 295 0.34 0.81 7.89
CA GLU A 295 0.67 2.08 7.23
C GLU A 295 -0.05 2.25 5.88
N ARG A 296 0.04 3.46 5.31
CA ARG A 296 -0.54 3.78 4.00
C ARG A 296 0.52 3.77 2.92
N ILE A 297 0.20 3.17 1.76
CA ILE A 297 0.96 3.40 0.53
C ILE A 297 0.94 4.90 0.23
N VAL A 298 2.11 5.46 -0.03
CA VAL A 298 2.30 6.80 -0.56
C VAL A 298 2.49 6.71 -2.07
N TYR A 299 1.87 7.62 -2.80
CA TYR A 299 1.85 7.67 -4.27
C TYR A 299 2.40 9.03 -4.72
N TYR A 300 3.37 9.02 -5.62
CA TYR A 300 3.90 10.22 -6.26
C TYR A 300 3.81 10.08 -7.79
N GLY A 301 3.29 11.10 -8.46
CA GLY A 301 3.11 11.15 -9.91
C GLY A 301 1.75 10.76 -10.42
N ASP A 302 1.57 10.88 -11.73
CA ASP A 302 0.37 10.36 -12.38
C ASP A 302 0.42 8.84 -12.40
N LEU A 303 -0.55 8.27 -11.70
CA LEU A 303 -0.69 6.85 -11.40
C LEU A 303 -2.18 6.52 -11.51
N PRO A 304 -2.76 6.46 -12.73
CA PRO A 304 -4.15 6.06 -12.92
C PRO A 304 -4.40 4.62 -12.44
N GLN A 305 -5.67 4.26 -12.20
CA GLN A 305 -6.07 2.87 -11.90
C GLN A 305 -6.73 2.18 -13.10
N PHE A 306 -7.13 2.97 -14.10
CA PHE A 306 -7.83 2.49 -15.29
C PHE A 306 -7.47 3.39 -16.46
N PHE A 307 -7.45 2.82 -17.66
CA PHE A 307 -7.73 3.57 -18.88
C PHE A 307 -9.22 3.47 -19.22
N VAL A 308 -9.68 4.31 -20.13
CA VAL A 308 -11.03 4.27 -20.68
C VAL A 308 -10.95 3.75 -22.11
N SER A 309 -11.87 2.86 -22.46
CA SER A 309 -12.07 2.39 -23.83
C SER A 309 -13.56 2.09 -24.03
N ASP A 310 -14.08 2.26 -25.23
CA ASP A 310 -15.26 1.51 -25.65
C ASP A 310 -14.85 0.02 -25.86
N VAL A 311 -15.75 -0.92 -25.60
CA VAL A 311 -15.49 -2.37 -25.65
C VAL A 311 -16.51 -3.05 -26.54
N MET A 312 -16.05 -3.97 -27.41
CA MET A 312 -16.88 -4.73 -28.34
C MET A 312 -17.30 -6.08 -27.76
N GLU A 313 -18.41 -6.64 -28.24
CA GLU A 313 -19.00 -7.87 -27.69
C GLU A 313 -18.14 -9.09 -28.03
N ASN A 314 -17.56 -9.12 -29.22
CA ASN A 314 -16.61 -10.15 -29.66
C ASN A 314 -15.29 -10.14 -28.86
N ASP A 315 -14.97 -9.05 -28.16
CA ASP A 315 -13.77 -8.91 -27.32
C ASP A 315 -14.01 -9.42 -25.88
N ILE A 316 -15.25 -9.74 -25.51
CA ILE A 316 -15.63 -10.21 -24.17
C ILE A 316 -15.61 -11.73 -24.14
N LEU A 317 -14.76 -12.32 -23.30
CA LEU A 317 -14.73 -13.77 -23.08
C LEU A 317 -15.87 -14.23 -22.17
N CYS A 318 -16.10 -13.53 -21.05
CA CYS A 318 -17.18 -13.83 -20.12
C CYS A 318 -17.49 -12.67 -19.14
N PRO A 319 -18.71 -12.62 -18.57
CA PRO A 319 -19.02 -11.78 -17.42
C PRO A 319 -18.36 -12.30 -16.13
N TYR A 320 -17.99 -11.40 -15.21
CA TYR A 320 -17.18 -11.74 -14.04
C TYR A 320 -17.57 -11.00 -12.74
N GLY A 321 -17.47 -11.72 -11.63
CA GLY A 321 -17.80 -11.29 -10.26
C GLY A 321 -19.26 -11.50 -9.88
N GLU A 322 -19.55 -11.50 -8.58
CA GLU A 322 -20.88 -11.76 -7.97
C GLU A 322 -22.03 -10.98 -8.62
N ASP A 323 -21.74 -9.74 -9.00
CA ASP A 323 -22.65 -8.75 -9.59
C ASP A 323 -22.93 -9.01 -11.10
N GLY A 324 -22.13 -9.84 -11.78
CA GLY A 324 -22.09 -9.99 -13.24
C GLY A 324 -21.62 -8.74 -14.03
N GLN A 325 -21.32 -7.64 -13.33
CA GLN A 325 -21.14 -6.28 -13.89
C GLN A 325 -19.68 -5.93 -14.21
N LYS A 326 -18.89 -6.91 -14.66
CA LYS A 326 -17.55 -6.76 -15.23
C LYS A 326 -17.38 -7.77 -16.36
N PHE A 327 -16.44 -7.53 -17.27
CA PHE A 327 -16.10 -8.47 -18.33
C PHE A 327 -14.61 -8.81 -18.29
N ILE A 328 -14.28 -10.08 -18.46
CA ILE A 328 -12.92 -10.51 -18.82
C ILE A 328 -12.79 -10.34 -20.34
N LEU A 329 -11.76 -9.61 -20.77
CA LEU A 329 -11.49 -9.36 -22.18
C LEU A 329 -10.53 -10.39 -22.76
N ALA A 330 -10.60 -10.62 -24.06
CA ALA A 330 -9.59 -11.38 -24.78
C ALA A 330 -8.24 -10.64 -24.77
N ASP A 331 -7.12 -11.36 -24.67
CA ASP A 331 -5.78 -10.76 -24.56
C ASP A 331 -5.37 -9.91 -25.80
N THR A 332 -6.13 -10.03 -26.89
CA THR A 332 -5.97 -9.30 -28.16
C THR A 332 -7.08 -8.30 -28.45
N PHE A 333 -7.83 -7.83 -27.43
CA PHE A 333 -9.00 -6.97 -27.64
C PHE A 333 -8.68 -5.64 -28.33
N GLY A 334 -9.68 -5.08 -29.02
CA GLY A 334 -9.56 -3.77 -29.67
C GLY A 334 -9.82 -2.61 -28.70
N CYS A 335 -8.93 -1.62 -28.69
CA CYS A 335 -9.14 -0.35 -27.98
C CYS A 335 -9.79 0.70 -28.88
N TRP A 336 -10.77 1.41 -28.33
CA TRP A 336 -11.60 2.39 -29.02
C TRP A 336 -11.81 3.62 -28.14
N ASP A 337 -11.76 4.83 -28.72
CA ASP A 337 -12.09 6.08 -28.01
C ASP A 337 -13.15 6.86 -28.78
N GLU A 338 -14.27 7.15 -28.12
CA GLU A 338 -15.50 7.75 -28.67
C GLU A 338 -16.01 7.14 -30.00
N GLY A 339 -15.67 5.89 -30.28
CA GLY A 339 -16.02 5.18 -31.52
C GLY A 339 -14.94 5.12 -32.61
N GLU A 340 -13.77 5.76 -32.42
CA GLU A 340 -12.61 5.61 -33.29
C GLU A 340 -11.70 4.46 -32.80
N TYR A 341 -11.20 3.64 -33.73
CA TYR A 341 -10.31 2.51 -33.40
C TYR A 341 -8.88 2.99 -33.19
N VAL A 342 -8.39 2.91 -31.95
CA VAL A 342 -7.04 3.39 -31.57
C VAL A 342 -5.97 2.33 -31.81
N GLY A 343 -6.36 1.05 -31.85
CA GLY A 343 -5.49 -0.10 -32.09
C GLY A 343 -5.80 -1.28 -31.18
N GLN A 344 -5.11 -2.41 -31.38
CA GLN A 344 -5.16 -3.54 -30.45
C GLN A 344 -4.54 -3.15 -29.10
N VAL A 345 -4.97 -3.78 -28.00
CA VAL A 345 -4.38 -3.54 -26.67
C VAL A 345 -2.86 -3.71 -26.67
N SER A 346 -2.17 -2.67 -26.23
CA SER A 346 -0.71 -2.62 -26.04
C SER A 346 -0.36 -1.45 -25.11
N LYS A 347 0.87 -1.41 -24.59
CA LYS A 347 1.35 -0.27 -23.78
C LYS A 347 1.29 1.05 -24.57
N GLU A 348 1.63 1.03 -25.86
CA GLU A 348 1.54 2.21 -26.74
C GLU A 348 0.09 2.64 -27.02
N THR A 349 -0.83 1.69 -27.19
CA THR A 349 -2.26 1.97 -27.39
C THR A 349 -2.86 2.58 -26.12
N ILE A 350 -2.60 1.97 -24.97
CA ILE A 350 -3.03 2.44 -23.64
C ILE A 350 -2.41 3.82 -23.31
N ALA A 351 -1.21 4.11 -23.81
CA ALA A 351 -0.58 5.42 -23.63
C ALA A 351 -1.41 6.57 -24.25
N LYS A 352 -2.14 6.31 -25.35
CA LYS A 352 -2.98 7.30 -26.06
C LYS A 352 -4.36 7.50 -25.42
N LEU A 353 -4.88 6.49 -24.74
CA LEU A 353 -6.25 6.48 -24.20
C LEU A 353 -6.45 7.39 -22.96
N PRO A 354 -7.69 7.87 -22.70
CA PRO A 354 -8.02 8.62 -21.49
C PRO A 354 -7.78 7.79 -20.22
N LYS A 355 -7.30 8.43 -19.15
CA LYS A 355 -6.87 7.76 -17.90
C LYS A 355 -7.64 8.28 -16.69
N VAL A 356 -8.04 7.37 -15.80
CA VAL A 356 -8.92 7.67 -14.65
C VAL A 356 -8.54 6.89 -13.38
N ASN A 357 -9.10 7.31 -12.25
CA ASN A 357 -8.94 6.70 -10.92
C ASN A 357 -10.24 6.10 -10.35
#